data_AF-A0A2R6PMV0-F1
#
_entry.id   AF-A0A2R6PMV0-F1
#
_cell.length_a   1.000
_cell.length_b   1.000
_cell.length_c   1.000
_cell.angle_alpha   90.00
_cell.angle_beta   90.00
_cell.angle_gamma   90.00
#
_symmetry.space_group_name_H-M   'P 1'
#
loop_
_entity.id
_entity.type
_entity.pdbx_description
1 polymer ?
#
loop_
_entity_poly.entity_id
_entity_poly.type
_entity_poly.pdbx_seq_one_letter_code
_entity_poly.pdbx_strand_id
1 'polypeptide(L)'
;MSIVLDGFAATLKIRKLENNGTVHGRLPIIALTANVTAESEEKCRFVGMDHFLPKPFRMDGDYFLIMSKHFSKTDQLRTDFRAMLARIQHIAST
;
A
#
# COMPACT_ATOMS: atom_id res chain seq x y z
N MET A 1 -5.21 2.46 25.98
CA MET A 1 -3.88 2.39 25.36
C MET A 1 -4.06 1.93 23.91
N SER A 2 -4.22 2.88 22.99
CA SER A 2 -4.48 2.58 21.58
C SER A 2 -3.17 2.18 20.89
N ILE A 3 -2.98 0.87 20.74
CA ILE A 3 -1.90 0.24 19.96
C ILE A 3 -2.15 0.42 18.45
N VAL A 4 -2.06 1.66 17.95
CA VAL A 4 -2.09 1.92 16.51
C VAL A 4 -0.65 1.93 16.00
N LEU A 5 -0.31 0.96 15.15
CA LEU A 5 0.99 0.89 14.46
C LEU A 5 0.96 1.85 13.26
N ASP A 6 1.94 2.73 13.14
CA ASP A 6 2.05 3.61 11.97
C ASP A 6 2.47 2.85 10.70
N GLY A 7 2.27 3.47 9.54
CA GLY A 7 2.55 2.86 8.24
C GLY A 7 4.02 2.47 8.02
N PHE A 8 4.98 3.24 8.54
CA PHE A 8 6.40 2.92 8.40
C PHE A 8 6.76 1.68 9.23
N ALA A 9 6.32 1.64 10.48
CA ALA A 9 6.54 0.50 11.36
C ALA A 9 5.83 -0.76 10.85
N ALA A 10 4.65 -0.62 10.26
CA ALA A 10 3.94 -1.69 9.57
C ALA A 10 4.74 -2.23 8.37
N THR A 11 5.29 -1.36 7.52
CA THR A 11 6.13 -1.78 6.39
C THR A 11 7.35 -2.57 6.85
N LEU A 12 8.09 -2.07 7.85
CA LEU A 12 9.26 -2.79 8.39
C LEU A 12 8.88 -4.17 8.91
N LYS A 13 7.71 -4.31 9.57
CA LYS A 13 7.22 -5.59 10.05
C LYS A 13 6.89 -6.54 8.89
N ILE A 14 6.22 -6.05 7.85
CA ILE A 14 5.91 -6.86 6.65
C ILE A 14 7.21 -7.32 5.97
N ARG A 15 8.18 -6.42 5.75
CA ARG A 15 9.48 -6.81 5.16
C ARG A 15 10.24 -7.85 5.99
N LYS A 16 10.15 -7.79 7.33
CA LYS A 16 10.69 -8.85 8.20
C LYS A 16 9.98 -10.19 7.99
N LEU A 17 8.66 -10.19 7.81
CA LEU A 17 7.87 -11.40 7.55
C LEU A 17 8.14 -11.98 6.15
N GLU A 18 8.45 -11.14 5.17
CA GLU A 18 8.90 -11.60 3.85
C GLU A 18 10.29 -12.26 3.95
N ASN A 19 11.24 -11.58 4.62
CA ASN A 19 12.63 -12.06 4.75
C ASN A 19 12.75 -13.37 5.55
N ASN A 20 11.86 -13.60 6.51
CA ASN A 20 11.86 -14.83 7.30
C ASN A 20 10.96 -15.94 6.69
N GLY A 21 10.38 -15.70 5.52
CA GLY A 21 9.55 -16.66 4.79
C GLY A 21 8.14 -16.88 5.36
N THR A 22 7.71 -16.13 6.37
CA THR A 22 6.33 -16.19 6.90
C THR A 22 5.32 -15.69 5.86
N VAL A 23 5.69 -14.65 5.12
CA VAL A 23 4.97 -14.20 3.93
C VAL A 23 5.75 -14.68 2.71
N HIS A 24 5.08 -15.44 1.85
CA HIS A 24 5.70 -15.95 0.62
C HIS A 24 5.79 -14.86 -0.45
N GLY A 25 7.02 -14.57 -0.87
CA GLY A 25 7.30 -13.58 -1.90
C GLY A 25 7.21 -12.14 -1.38
N ARG A 26 7.41 -11.18 -2.29
CA ARG A 26 7.40 -9.75 -1.98
C ARG A 26 6.02 -9.17 -2.30
N LEU A 27 5.34 -8.63 -1.29
CA LEU A 27 4.09 -7.91 -1.46
C LEU A 27 4.37 -6.47 -1.91
N PRO A 28 3.62 -5.94 -2.90
CA PRO A 28 3.63 -4.53 -3.21
C PRO A 28 3.08 -3.71 -2.03
N ILE A 29 3.86 -2.74 -1.54
CA ILE A 29 3.45 -1.80 -0.48
C ILE A 29 3.46 -0.39 -1.07
N ILE A 30 2.29 0.24 -1.12
CA ILE A 30 2.08 1.58 -1.69
C ILE A 30 1.72 2.56 -0.55
N ALA A 31 2.52 3.60 -0.40
CA ALA A 31 2.28 4.67 0.57
C ALA A 31 1.12 5.56 0.10
N LEU A 32 0.11 5.78 0.96
CA LEU A 32 -0.99 6.71 0.71
C LEU A 32 -0.86 7.92 1.63
N THR A 33 -0.33 9.04 1.15
CA THR A 33 -0.06 10.21 1.99
C THR A 33 -1.06 11.34 1.79
N ALA A 34 -1.30 12.16 2.80
CA ALA A 34 -1.94 13.47 2.64
C ALA A 34 -0.92 14.62 2.48
N ASN A 35 0.35 14.40 2.85
CA ASN A 35 1.41 15.40 2.78
C ASN A 35 2.59 14.85 1.96
N VAL A 36 2.93 15.53 0.86
CA VAL A 36 3.96 15.09 -0.08
C VAL A 36 5.17 15.98 0.08
N THR A 37 6.18 15.47 0.79
CA THR A 37 7.50 16.09 0.84
C THR A 37 8.54 15.12 0.30
N ALA A 38 9.63 15.64 -0.24
CA ALA A 38 10.76 14.81 -0.69
C ALA A 38 11.27 13.90 0.44
N GLU A 39 11.33 14.43 1.67
CA GLU A 39 11.70 13.67 2.87
C GLU A 39 10.71 12.53 3.17
N SER A 40 9.40 12.78 3.03
CA SER A 40 8.39 11.73 3.25
C SER A 40 8.49 10.60 2.22
N GLU A 41 8.78 10.93 0.96
CA GLU A 41 8.97 9.95 -0.11
C GLU A 41 10.26 9.15 0.08
N GLU A 42 11.35 9.83 0.46
CA GLU A 42 12.63 9.18 0.79
C GLU A 42 12.46 8.21 1.96
N LYS A 43 11.76 8.63 3.02
CA LYS A 43 11.47 7.76 4.17
C LYS A 43 10.63 6.54 3.78
N CYS A 44 9.64 6.71 2.90
CA CYS A 44 8.84 5.60 2.37
C CYS A 44 9.74 4.59 1.63
N ARG A 45 10.62 5.06 0.75
CA ARG A 45 11.60 4.20 0.07
C ARG A 45 12.54 3.50 1.03
N PHE A 46 13.06 4.23 2.03
CA PHE A 46 14.03 3.70 2.98
C PHE A 46 13.47 2.52 3.80
N VAL A 47 12.21 2.60 4.24
CA VAL A 47 11.57 1.47 4.96
C VAL A 47 11.12 0.34 4.03
N GLY A 48 11.30 0.51 2.71
CA GLY A 48 11.04 -0.52 1.71
C GLY A 48 9.64 -0.49 1.11
N MET A 49 8.96 0.66 1.04
CA MET A 49 7.73 0.78 0.23
C MET A 49 8.08 0.85 -1.27
N ASP A 50 7.23 0.31 -2.13
CA ASP A 50 7.48 0.17 -3.57
C ASP A 50 6.91 1.33 -4.40
N HIS A 51 5.88 1.99 -3.89
CA HIS A 51 5.29 3.15 -4.53
C HIS A 51 4.74 4.15 -3.54
N PHE A 52 4.47 5.35 -4.05
CA PHE A 52 3.91 6.45 -3.29
C PHE A 52 2.78 7.08 -4.10
N LEU A 53 1.65 7.30 -3.45
CA LEU A 53 0.44 7.84 -4.05
C LEU A 53 -0.12 8.96 -3.17
N PRO A 54 -0.07 10.22 -3.62
CA PRO A 54 -0.58 11.36 -2.86
C PRO A 54 -2.10 11.41 -2.85
N LYS A 55 -2.70 11.90 -1.76
CA LYS A 55 -4.12 12.22 -1.69
C LYS A 55 -4.35 13.71 -2.03
N PRO A 56 -5.45 14.04 -2.73
CA PRO A 56 -6.34 13.10 -3.41
C PRO A 56 -5.67 12.48 -4.65
N PHE A 57 -6.05 11.25 -4.99
CA PHE A 57 -5.64 10.58 -6.23
C PHE A 57 -6.85 10.18 -7.07
N ARG A 58 -6.65 10.01 -8.38
CA ARG A 58 -7.69 9.60 -9.33
C ARG A 58 -7.66 8.08 -9.51
N MET A 59 -8.80 7.44 -9.30
CA MET A 59 -8.94 5.98 -9.43
C MET A 59 -8.71 5.50 -10.87
N ASP A 60 -9.18 6.26 -11.86
CA ASP A 60 -9.10 5.84 -13.27
C ASP A 60 -7.69 5.97 -13.87
N GLY A 61 -6.84 6.80 -13.25
CA GLY A 61 -5.50 7.11 -13.76
C GLY A 61 -4.40 6.63 -12.83
N ASP A 62 -4.23 7.30 -11.70
CA ASP A 62 -3.10 7.08 -10.78
C ASP A 62 -3.11 5.65 -10.22
N TYR A 63 -4.27 5.15 -9.83
CA TYR A 63 -4.41 3.78 -9.33
C TYR A 63 -4.17 2.74 -10.44
N PHE A 64 -4.73 2.96 -11.65
CA PHE A 64 -4.52 2.06 -12.79
C PHE A 64 -3.04 1.91 -13.14
N LEU A 65 -2.28 3.01 -13.10
CA LEU A 65 -0.83 3.00 -13.35
C LEU A 65 -0.09 2.13 -12.33
N ILE A 66 -0.39 2.29 -11.04
CA ILE A 66 0.23 1.49 -9.98
C ILE A 66 -0.13 0.01 -10.11
N MET A 67 -1.41 -0.27 -10.41
CA MET A 67 -1.89 -1.63 -10.59
C MET A 67 -1.22 -2.34 -11.77
N SER A 68 -1.13 -1.69 -12.93
CA SER A 68 -0.47 -2.27 -14.10
C SER A 68 1.01 -2.54 -13.87
N LYS A 69 1.68 -1.74 -13.02
CA LYS A 69 3.09 -1.94 -12.66
C LYS A 69 3.32 -3.15 -11.73
N HIS A 70 2.39 -3.42 -10.82
CA HIS A 70 2.62 -4.37 -9.73
C HIS A 70 1.77 -5.65 -9.81
N PHE A 71 0.76 -5.69 -10.68
CA PHE A 71 -0.17 -6.82 -10.79
C PHE A 71 -0.42 -7.19 -12.26
N SER A 72 -0.05 -8.41 -12.65
CA SER A 72 -0.05 -8.86 -14.06
C SER A 72 -1.22 -9.79 -14.43
N LYS A 73 -2.18 -10.06 -13.52
CA LYS A 73 -3.34 -10.93 -13.80
C LYS A 73 -4.65 -10.17 -13.62
N THR A 74 -5.23 -9.75 -14.74
CA THR A 74 -6.36 -8.81 -14.85
C THR A 74 -7.62 -9.23 -14.09
N ASP A 75 -7.92 -10.54 -14.00
CA ASP A 75 -9.11 -11.04 -13.28
C ASP A 75 -8.93 -11.12 -11.76
N GLN A 76 -7.72 -11.42 -11.30
CA GLN A 76 -7.39 -11.41 -9.88
C GLN A 76 -7.39 -9.96 -9.35
N LEU A 77 -6.82 -9.04 -10.13
CA LEU A 77 -6.82 -7.60 -9.88
C LEU A 77 -8.22 -7.01 -9.63
N ARG A 78 -9.21 -7.40 -10.45
CA ARG A 78 -10.59 -6.94 -10.30
C ARG A 78 -11.24 -7.47 -9.02
N THR A 79 -10.94 -8.72 -8.68
CA THR A 79 -11.48 -9.38 -7.48
C THR A 79 -10.87 -8.80 -6.21
N ASP A 80 -9.54 -8.67 -6.18
CA ASP A 80 -8.78 -8.11 -5.06
C ASP A 80 -9.15 -6.63 -4.83
N PHE A 81 -9.35 -5.87 -5.92
CA PHE A 81 -9.78 -4.48 -5.84
C PHE A 81 -11.17 -4.31 -5.23
N ARG A 82 -12.14 -5.13 -5.65
CA ARG A 82 -13.50 -5.11 -5.08
C ARG A 82 -13.48 -5.45 -3.59
N ALA A 83 -12.70 -6.45 -3.20
CA ALA A 83 -12.54 -6.84 -1.79
C ALA A 83 -11.85 -5.75 -0.96
N MET A 84 -10.84 -5.08 -1.52
CA MET A 84 -10.16 -3.97 -0.87
C MET A 84 -11.07 -2.75 -0.70
N LEU A 85 -11.81 -2.34 -1.74
CA LEU A 85 -12.73 -1.19 -1.67
C LEU A 85 -13.81 -1.39 -0.60
N ALA A 86 -14.40 -2.58 -0.52
CA ALA A 86 -15.37 -2.91 0.52
C ALA A 86 -14.80 -2.72 1.93
N ARG A 87 -13.51 -3.07 2.13
CA ARG A 87 -12.81 -2.89 3.42
C ARG A 87 -12.51 -1.42 3.72
N ILE A 88 -12.06 -0.65 2.73
CA ILE A 88 -11.76 0.78 2.91
C ILE A 88 -13.04 1.57 3.22
N GLN A 89 -14.15 1.29 2.53
CA GLN A 89 -15.44 1.91 2.81
C GLN A 89 -15.95 1.62 4.22
N HIS A 90 -15.70 0.40 4.73
CA HIS A 90 -16.04 0.02 6.10
C HIS A 90 -15.17 0.75 7.14
N ILE A 91 -13.89 0.99 6.86
CA ILE A 91 -13.01 1.73 7.75
C ILE A 91 -13.35 3.23 7.76
N ALA A 92 -13.81 3.79 6.64
CA ALA A 92 -14.19 5.20 6.55
C ALA A 92 -15.55 5.53 7.20
N SER A 93 -16.29 4.52 7.65
CA SER A 93 -17.63 4.66 8.26
C SER A 93 -17.68 4.28 9.74
N THR A 94 -16.52 3.97 10.36
CA THR A 94 -16.35 3.72 11.80
C THR A 94 -15.38 4.73 12.39
#